data_AF-S2Y4A8-F1
#
_entry.id   AF-S2Y4A8-F1
#
_cell.length_a   1.000
_cell.length_b   1.000
_cell.length_c   1.000
_cell.angle_alpha   90.00
_cell.angle_beta   90.00
_cell.angle_gamma   90.00
#
_symmetry.space_group_name_H-M   'P 1'
#
loop_
_entity.id
_entity.type
_entity.pdbx_description
1 polymer ?
#
loop_
_entity_poly.entity_id
_entity_poly.type
_entity_poly.pdbx_seq_one_letter_code
_entity_poly.pdbx_strand_id
1 'polypeptide(L)'
;MTDSITEFSINRDEFIWKMERGLFFQNDASAIVLWDLEIEILLQTLDKHLDIEKSNTILKDFGFRMGAIASKYYSERMDLENILIQFSDIIAMPVGEM
;
A
#
# COMPACT_ATOMS: atom_id res chain seq x y z
N MET A 1 -21.20 -19.26 16.26
CA MET A 1 -20.75 -17.88 16.00
C MET A 1 -20.87 -17.71 14.51
N THR A 2 -21.46 -16.60 14.06
CA THR A 2 -21.74 -16.39 12.64
C THR A 2 -20.55 -15.67 12.03
N ASP A 3 -19.86 -16.31 11.09
CA ASP A 3 -18.69 -15.77 10.40
C ASP A 3 -19.02 -14.40 9.80
N SER A 4 -18.44 -13.34 10.36
CA SER A 4 -18.65 -11.97 9.88
C SER A 4 -17.62 -11.62 8.81
N ILE A 5 -18.04 -11.65 7.56
CA ILE A 5 -17.29 -11.12 6.41
C ILE A 5 -17.86 -9.74 6.10
N THR A 6 -17.00 -8.73 6.10
CA THR A 6 -17.35 -7.39 5.65
C THR A 6 -16.71 -7.16 4.29
N GLU A 7 -17.52 -6.79 3.32
CA GLU A 7 -17.10 -6.49 1.95
C GLU A 7 -17.56 -5.08 1.59
N PHE A 8 -16.67 -4.31 1.00
CA PHE A 8 -17.01 -3.01 0.44
C PHE A 8 -16.19 -2.78 -0.82
N SER A 9 -16.75 -1.99 -1.73
CA SER A 9 -16.08 -1.63 -2.98
C SER A 9 -15.86 -0.14 -3.02
N ILE A 10 -14.65 0.27 -3.43
CA ILE A 10 -14.34 1.66 -3.78
C ILE A 10 -13.98 1.65 -5.26
N ASN A 11 -14.77 2.34 -6.08
CA ASN A 11 -14.69 2.25 -7.55
C ASN A 11 -14.88 0.80 -8.04
N ARG A 12 -13.83 0.19 -8.63
CA ARG A 12 -13.78 -1.21 -9.06
C ARG A 12 -12.95 -2.09 -8.13
N ASP A 13 -12.44 -1.53 -7.03
CA ASP A 13 -11.61 -2.27 -6.09
C ASP A 13 -12.48 -2.90 -5.01
N GLU A 14 -12.32 -4.21 -4.82
CA GLU A 14 -13.01 -5.00 -3.79
C GLU A 14 -12.11 -5.13 -2.55
N PHE A 15 -12.65 -4.77 -1.39
CA PHE A 15 -11.99 -4.92 -0.11
C PHE A 15 -12.76 -5.92 0.74
N ILE A 16 -12.07 -6.99 1.13
CA ILE A 16 -12.67 -8.10 1.87
C ILE A 16 -11.95 -8.25 3.20
N TRP A 17 -12.68 -8.07 4.30
CA TRP A 17 -12.17 -8.29 5.65
C TRP A 17 -12.78 -9.58 6.23
N LYS A 18 -11.95 -10.62 6.38
CA LYS A 18 -12.31 -11.91 6.99
C LYS A 18 -11.91 -11.90 8.47
N MET A 19 -12.78 -11.32 9.31
CA MET A 19 -12.50 -11.04 10.74
C MET A 19 -11.95 -12.24 11.49
N GLU A 20 -12.59 -13.40 11.34
CA GLU A 20 -12.25 -14.61 12.10
C GLU A 20 -10.87 -15.18 11.77
N ARG A 21 -10.31 -14.82 10.61
CA ARG A 21 -9.00 -15.25 10.16
C ARG A 21 -7.94 -14.16 10.29
N GLY A 22 -8.34 -12.94 10.66
CA GLY A 22 -7.46 -11.77 10.65
C GLY A 22 -6.89 -11.47 9.26
N LEU A 23 -7.62 -11.81 8.20
CA LEU A 23 -7.14 -11.64 6.82
C LEU A 23 -7.86 -10.48 6.14
N PHE A 24 -7.08 -9.57 5.57
CA PHE A 24 -7.55 -8.50 4.72
C PHE A 24 -7.13 -8.79 3.27
N PHE A 25 -8.05 -8.56 2.34
CA PHE A 25 -7.79 -8.69 0.92
C PHE A 25 -8.19 -7.41 0.21
N GLN A 26 -7.39 -7.02 -0.77
CA GLN A 26 -7.74 -6.06 -1.81
C GLN A 26 -7.71 -6.81 -3.14
N ASN A 27 -8.84 -6.89 -3.84
CA ASN A 27 -8.89 -7.37 -5.22
C ASN A 27 -8.36 -8.80 -5.43
N ASP A 28 -8.47 -9.67 -4.41
CA ASP A 28 -7.91 -11.03 -4.29
C ASP A 28 -6.46 -11.14 -3.76
N ALA A 29 -5.73 -10.02 -3.66
CA ALA A 29 -4.41 -10.01 -3.01
C ALA A 29 -4.55 -9.84 -1.50
N SER A 30 -3.83 -10.65 -0.72
CA SER A 30 -3.73 -10.44 0.72
C SER A 30 -2.96 -9.15 1.02
N ALA A 31 -3.51 -8.34 1.90
CA ALA A 31 -2.96 -7.06 2.31
C ALA A 31 -2.90 -6.97 3.84
N ILE A 32 -2.07 -6.06 4.34
CA ILE A 32 -1.93 -5.77 5.77
C ILE A 32 -2.33 -4.32 5.98
N VAL A 33 -3.12 -4.07 7.01
CA VAL A 33 -3.39 -2.71 7.49
C VAL A 33 -2.31 -2.37 8.51
N LEU A 34 -1.59 -1.29 8.26
CA LEU A 34 -0.58 -0.76 9.17
C LEU A 34 -1.02 0.62 9.67
N TRP A 35 -0.80 0.86 10.95
CA TRP A 35 -0.90 2.20 11.54
C TRP A 35 0.31 3.03 11.13
N ASP A 36 0.12 4.34 11.03
CA ASP A 36 1.19 5.31 10.80
C ASP A 36 2.34 5.15 11.81
N LEU A 37 2.02 4.93 13.08
CA LEU A 37 2.98 4.68 14.14
C LEU A 37 3.85 3.43 13.88
N GLU A 38 3.29 2.38 13.28
CA GLU A 38 4.05 1.16 12.98
C GLU A 38 5.08 1.42 11.86
N ILE A 39 4.73 2.26 10.89
CA ILE A 39 5.65 2.72 9.85
C ILE A 39 6.74 3.60 10.47
N GLU A 40 6.38 4.52 11.37
CA GLU A 40 7.35 5.37 12.06
C GLU A 40 8.37 4.53 12.86
N ILE A 41 7.90 3.53 13.62
CA ILE A 41 8.76 2.62 14.37
C ILE A 41 9.69 1.86 13.43
N LEU A 42 9.22 1.40 12.27
CA LEU A 42 10.06 0.75 11.26
C LEU A 42 11.16 1.69 10.76
N LEU A 43 10.82 2.94 10.43
CA LEU A 43 11.80 3.95 9.97
C LEU A 43 12.85 4.25 11.04
N GLN A 44 12.42 4.50 12.28
CA GLN A 44 13.32 4.72 13.41
C GLN A 44 14.24 3.51 13.66
N THR A 45 13.74 2.30 13.45
CA THR A 45 14.53 1.07 13.59
C THR A 45 15.60 0.97 12.51
N LEU A 46 15.27 1.32 11.26
CA LEU A 46 16.25 1.37 10.17
C LEU A 46 17.36 2.36 10.51
N ASP A 47 17.01 3.60 10.88
CA ASP A 47 17.98 4.66 11.19
C ASP A 47 18.82 4.38 12.44
N LYS A 48 18.31 3.57 13.37
CA LYS A 48 19.07 3.13 14.55
C LYS A 48 20.17 2.12 14.18
N HIS A 49 19.92 1.28 13.18
CA HIS A 49 20.79 0.16 12.84
C HIS A 49 21.61 0.40 11.56
N LEU A 50 21.26 1.41 10.78
CA LEU A 50 21.87 1.76 9.51
C LEU A 50 22.26 3.24 9.52
N ASP A 51 23.24 3.60 8.70
CA ASP A 51 23.44 5.01 8.38
C ASP A 51 22.31 5.51 7.46
N ILE A 52 22.11 6.83 7.48
CA ILE A 52 21.01 7.48 6.74
C ILE A 52 21.05 7.20 5.23
N GLU A 53 22.24 7.01 4.65
CA GLU A 53 22.38 6.70 3.23
C GLU A 53 21.89 5.27 2.90
N LYS A 54 22.22 4.29 3.75
CA LYS A 54 21.72 2.91 3.63
C LYS A 54 20.23 2.81 3.90
N SER A 55 19.72 3.47 4.94
CA SER A 55 18.26 3.56 5.18
C SER A 55 17.53 4.08 3.95
N ASN A 56 17.99 5.20 3.39
CA ASN A 56 17.39 5.81 2.21
C ASN A 56 17.47 4.90 0.96
N THR A 57 18.59 4.19 0.77
CA THR A 57 18.73 3.23 -0.32
C THR A 57 17.71 2.10 -0.20
N ILE A 58 17.57 1.51 0.99
CA ILE A 58 16.60 0.44 1.23
C ILE A 58 15.17 0.93 1.00
N LEU A 59 14.82 2.12 1.48
CA LEU A 59 13.48 2.68 1.30
C LEU A 59 13.16 2.95 -0.18
N LYS A 60 14.13 3.44 -0.95
CA LYS A 60 13.98 3.63 -2.41
C LYS A 60 13.79 2.31 -3.14
N ASP A 61 14.63 1.31 -2.83
CA ASP A 61 14.52 -0.02 -3.43
C ASP A 61 13.20 -0.70 -3.07
N PHE A 62 12.76 -0.56 -1.82
CA PHE A 62 11.48 -1.05 -1.35
C PHE A 62 10.32 -0.40 -2.12
N GLY A 63 10.30 0.94 -2.21
CA GLY A 63 9.29 1.69 -2.95
C GLY A 63 9.27 1.33 -4.45
N PHE A 64 10.43 1.20 -5.09
CA PHE A 64 10.53 0.79 -6.49
C PHE A 64 9.94 -0.61 -6.71
N ARG A 65 10.27 -1.58 -5.84
CA ARG A 65 9.74 -2.95 -5.92
C ARG A 65 8.23 -3.00 -5.68
N MET A 66 7.74 -2.27 -4.69
CA MET A 66 6.31 -2.14 -4.42
C MET A 66 5.57 -1.54 -5.62
N GLY A 67 6.10 -0.46 -6.22
CA GLY A 67 5.56 0.15 -7.41
C GLY A 67 5.54 -0.81 -8.62
N ALA A 68 6.60 -1.60 -8.81
CA ALA A 68 6.64 -2.60 -9.87
C ALA A 68 5.61 -3.72 -9.66
N ILE A 69 5.40 -4.16 -8.41
CA ILE A 69 4.36 -5.15 -8.08
C ILE A 69 2.97 -4.58 -8.33
N ALA A 70 2.70 -3.35 -7.85
CA ALA A 70 1.43 -2.67 -8.08
C ALA A 70 1.18 -2.48 -9.59
N SER A 71 2.16 -1.96 -10.33
CA SER A 71 2.07 -1.78 -11.78
C SER A 71 1.79 -3.11 -12.49
N LYS A 72 2.45 -4.21 -12.13
CA LYS A 72 2.18 -5.53 -12.69
C LYS A 72 0.76 -6.00 -12.37
N TYR A 73 0.37 -5.95 -11.10
CA TYR A 73 -0.95 -6.35 -10.62
C TYR A 73 -2.08 -5.64 -11.35
N TYR A 74 -1.86 -4.35 -11.62
CA TYR A 74 -2.80 -3.50 -12.30
C TYR A 74 -2.68 -3.52 -13.82
N SER A 75 -1.56 -3.95 -14.40
CA SER A 75 -1.40 -4.08 -15.85
C SER A 75 -2.28 -5.19 -16.46
N GLU A 76 -2.61 -6.21 -15.66
CA GLU A 76 -3.55 -7.27 -16.04
C GLU A 76 -5.02 -6.83 -15.92
N ARG A 77 -5.25 -5.69 -15.27
CA ARG A 77 -6.53 -4.98 -15.23
C ARG A 77 -6.45 -3.92 -16.34
N MET A 78 -7.32 -3.96 -17.34
CA MET A 78 -7.26 -3.16 -18.59
C MET A 78 -7.28 -1.62 -18.45
N ASP A 79 -6.99 -1.07 -17.27
CA ASP A 79 -7.15 0.34 -16.93
C ASP A 79 -5.87 0.95 -16.34
N LEU A 80 -4.72 0.60 -16.94
CA LEU A 80 -3.42 1.21 -16.65
C LEU A 80 -3.53 2.75 -16.74
N GLU A 81 -4.38 3.27 -17.62
CA GLU A 81 -4.64 4.69 -17.80
C GLU A 81 -5.23 5.34 -16.54
N ASN A 82 -6.29 4.79 -15.94
CA ASN A 82 -6.84 5.33 -14.69
C ASN A 82 -5.88 5.22 -13.51
N ILE A 83 -5.01 4.22 -13.51
CA ILE A 83 -4.06 3.99 -12.42
C ILE A 83 -2.86 4.94 -12.53
N LEU A 84 -2.40 5.20 -13.75
CA LEU A 84 -1.41 6.24 -14.02
C LEU A 84 -1.95 7.64 -13.70
N ILE A 85 -3.24 7.89 -13.97
CA ILE A 85 -3.92 9.14 -13.58
C ILE A 85 -3.94 9.28 -12.04
N GLN A 86 -4.39 8.26 -11.31
CA GLN A 86 -4.43 8.30 -9.83
C GLN A 86 -3.04 8.44 -9.20
N PHE A 87 -2.01 7.77 -9.74
CA PHE A 87 -0.64 7.96 -9.26
C PHE A 87 -0.10 9.36 -9.55
N SER A 88 -0.47 9.96 -10.69
CA SER A 88 -0.07 11.33 -11.02
C SER A 88 -0.70 12.35 -10.07
N ASP A 89 -1.95 12.13 -9.65
CA ASP A 89 -2.65 13.02 -8.72
C ASP A 89 -2.03 12.98 -7.31
N ILE A 90 -1.55 11.82 -6.86
CA ILE A 90 -0.84 11.67 -5.57
C ILE A 90 0.49 12.44 -5.58
N ILE A 91 1.19 12.49 -6.71
CA ILE A 91 2.46 13.22 -6.86
C ILE A 91 2.21 14.73 -7.07
N ALA A 92 1.06 15.10 -7.63
CA ALA A 92 0.70 16.48 -7.93
C ALA A 92 0.12 17.27 -6.73
N MET A 93 -0.13 16.62 -5.58
CA MET A 93 -0.55 17.34 -4.38
C MET A 93 0.59 18.24 -3.86
N PRO A 94 0.40 19.57 -3.76
CA PRO A 94 1.40 20.45 -3.19
C PRO A 94 1.55 20.15 -1.69
N VAL A 95 2.80 20.03 -1.24
CA VAL A 95 3.18 19.97 0.17
C VAL A 95 2.81 21.32 0.81
N GLY A 96 1.56 21.51 1.21
CA GLY A 96 1.12 22.83 1.64
C GLY A 96 -0.29 22.98 2.23
N GLU A 97 -1.15 21.97 2.19
CA GLU A 97 -2.45 22.04 2.87
C GLU A 97 -2.69 20.78 3.71
N MET A 98 -2.14 20.80 4.94
CA MET A 98 -2.69 20.12 6.11
C MET A 98 -3.25 21.18 7.05
#